data_AF-A0A953BEL3-F1
#
_entry.id   AF-A0A953BEL3-F1
#
_cell.length_a   1.000
_cell.length_b   1.000
_cell.length_c   1.000
_cell.angle_alpha   90.00
_cell.angle_beta   90.00
_cell.angle_gamma   90.00
#
_symmetry.space_group_name_H-M   'P 1'
#
loop_
_entity.id
_entity.type
_entity.pdbx_description
1 polymer ?
#
loop_
_entity_poly.entity_id
_entity_poly.type
_entity_poly.pdbx_seq_one_letter_code
_entity_poly.pdbx_strand_id
1 'polypeptide(L)'
;MPMVMRCVVLSCAAVVAPCFAQADGRYVFAANNGNLEGSVSSMRVMPDGSLQVVEKYVTGTRGSQDPAVPGTNAYAIDITPDGRFLANTHATAISTFEQITLWRVHADGTLTQIGTALTPDSPLDLVWVTNDLLAVTRTQFGGQNFVIMYRFDENNVTLTEIDRKQTPGFTAYVEAHPTGRWVYAGESTSNSVSVYEVGDDGRLTLIQTAFPGNYAIDPTVSHDGTKLYVAGGISAGGRSIAGFHIGSDGILIPMDNSPWISPGDSPKEFAFSTDDRLLYVSHGRDATVWSFYIDPFTGDLQPTGNMFDVGLQGSHGDTVTLEGLVFFSDDTTAVDGIMGIYSFDVTPDGNFLNQNGPVASTLGIAPEHLVAWEPARCRADLSGSSDPNHPMYGVPDGDVDGSDFFYFLDQFVAGNLAVADLSGSTDPNDPGYGFPDGQLDGSDFFYFLDIFVAGCP
;
A
#
# COMPACT_ATOMS: atom_id res chain seq x y z
N MET A 1 40.97 -62.11 6.58
CA MET A 1 39.65 -61.88 5.95
C MET A 1 38.61 -62.12 7.04
N PRO A 2 37.69 -61.18 7.37
CA PRO A 2 37.18 -60.06 6.58
C PRO A 2 37.49 -58.66 7.16
N MET A 3 37.27 -57.62 6.34
CA MET A 3 37.37 -56.18 6.65
C MET A 3 36.26 -55.74 7.62
N VAL A 4 36.64 -54.94 8.63
CA VAL A 4 35.71 -54.17 9.45
C VAL A 4 35.34 -52.91 8.67
N MET A 5 34.15 -52.89 8.06
CA MET A 5 33.59 -51.68 7.45
C MET A 5 32.90 -50.88 8.56
N ARG A 6 33.56 -49.81 9.02
CA ARG A 6 32.94 -48.81 9.91
C ARG A 6 31.88 -48.06 9.10
N CYS A 7 30.62 -48.24 9.46
CA CYS A 7 29.52 -47.41 8.97
C CYS A 7 29.67 -46.03 9.64
N VAL A 8 30.21 -45.05 8.91
CA VAL A 8 30.12 -43.65 9.31
C VAL A 8 28.74 -43.18 8.85
N VAL A 9 27.82 -43.05 9.80
CA VAL A 9 26.56 -42.33 9.56
C VAL A 9 26.93 -40.87 9.42
N LEU A 10 27.05 -40.41 8.18
CA LEU A 10 27.09 -38.99 7.86
C LEU A 10 25.67 -38.48 8.07
N SER A 11 25.39 -37.91 9.24
CA SER A 11 24.19 -37.10 9.42
C SER A 11 24.35 -35.85 8.56
N CYS A 12 23.73 -35.84 7.38
CA CYS A 12 23.46 -34.60 6.67
C CYS A 12 22.52 -33.78 7.58
N ALA A 13 23.09 -32.84 8.32
CA ALA A 13 22.30 -31.73 8.83
C ALA A 13 21.79 -31.00 7.59
N ALA A 14 20.51 -31.20 7.27
CA ALA A 14 19.82 -30.30 6.36
C ALA A 14 19.91 -28.92 7.00
N VAL A 15 20.73 -28.06 6.41
CA VAL A 15 20.65 -26.63 6.66
C VAL A 15 19.31 -26.25 6.05
N VAL A 16 18.28 -26.19 6.89
CA VAL A 16 17.04 -25.53 6.54
C VAL A 16 17.45 -24.10 6.24
N ALA A 17 17.46 -23.74 4.96
CA ALA A 17 17.53 -22.33 4.58
C ALA A 17 16.45 -21.62 5.40
N PRO A 18 16.74 -20.47 6.03
CA PRO A 18 15.67 -19.72 6.68
C PRO A 18 14.61 -19.50 5.62
N CYS A 19 13.44 -20.12 5.82
CA CYS A 19 12.25 -19.80 5.04
C CYS A 19 12.10 -18.29 5.23
N PHE A 20 12.35 -17.52 4.17
CA PHE A 20 12.25 -16.08 4.24
C PHE A 20 10.81 -15.78 4.66
N ALA A 21 10.66 -15.16 5.84
CA ALA A 21 9.37 -14.90 6.44
C ALA A 21 8.68 -13.81 5.60
N GLN A 22 7.63 -14.20 4.88
CA GLN A 22 6.78 -13.36 4.05
C GLN A 22 5.41 -14.01 4.04
N ALA A 23 4.34 -13.25 4.29
CA ALA A 23 2.97 -13.77 4.26
C ALA A 23 2.65 -14.40 2.90
N ASP A 24 2.22 -15.67 2.92
CA ASP A 24 2.00 -16.51 1.73
C ASP A 24 0.59 -16.39 1.13
N GLY A 25 -0.25 -15.57 1.75
CA GLY A 25 -1.62 -15.32 1.35
C GLY A 25 -1.95 -13.84 1.38
N ARG A 26 -3.22 -13.52 1.14
CA ARG A 26 -3.73 -12.16 1.15
C ARG A 26 -4.05 -11.72 2.59
N TYR A 27 -3.56 -10.56 2.99
CA TYR A 27 -3.75 -10.01 4.33
C TYR A 27 -4.09 -8.53 4.29
N VAL A 28 -4.82 -8.09 5.31
CA VAL A 28 -4.96 -6.68 5.66
C VAL A 28 -4.38 -6.51 7.05
N PHE A 29 -3.51 -5.52 7.22
CA PHE A 29 -2.98 -5.11 8.51
C PHE A 29 -3.60 -3.77 8.90
N ALA A 30 -3.87 -3.59 10.19
CA ALA A 30 -4.50 -2.37 10.70
C ALA A 30 -3.72 -1.80 11.88
N ALA A 31 -3.37 -0.52 11.80
CA ALA A 31 -2.97 0.28 12.96
C ALA A 31 -4.23 0.75 13.71
N ASN A 32 -4.24 0.57 15.02
CA ASN A 32 -5.40 0.85 15.87
C ASN A 32 -5.01 1.90 16.92
N ASN A 33 -5.63 3.07 16.83
CA ASN A 33 -5.32 4.24 17.63
C ASN A 33 -6.30 4.44 18.80
N GLY A 34 -6.12 3.69 19.88
CA GLY A 34 -6.95 3.84 21.08
C GLY A 34 -6.66 5.11 21.91
N ASN A 35 -5.75 5.99 21.48
CA ASN A 35 -5.18 7.15 22.22
C ASN A 35 -4.42 6.84 23.53
N LEU A 36 -4.86 5.81 24.25
CA LEU A 36 -4.29 5.26 25.48
C LEU A 36 -3.68 3.88 25.23
N GLU A 37 -4.03 3.25 24.12
CA GLU A 37 -3.52 1.96 23.65
C GLU A 37 -3.22 2.06 22.16
N GLY A 38 -2.00 1.69 21.76
CA GLY A 38 -1.66 1.45 20.36
C GLY A 38 -1.65 -0.04 20.11
N SER A 39 -2.14 -0.48 18.95
CA SER A 39 -2.02 -1.87 18.54
C SER A 39 -2.00 -2.06 17.03
N VAL A 40 -1.41 -3.16 16.57
CA VAL A 40 -1.46 -3.61 15.19
C VAL A 40 -2.24 -4.92 15.13
N SER A 41 -3.10 -5.07 14.13
CA SER A 41 -3.91 -6.27 13.93
C SER A 41 -3.62 -6.87 12.55
N SER A 42 -3.56 -8.19 12.47
CA SER A 42 -3.38 -8.94 11.22
C SER A 42 -4.66 -9.71 10.91
N MET A 43 -5.13 -9.62 9.67
CA MET A 43 -6.35 -10.28 9.22
C MET A 43 -6.08 -10.95 7.87
N ARG A 44 -6.43 -12.23 7.76
CA ARG A 44 -6.39 -12.97 6.51
C ARG A 44 -7.62 -12.63 5.68
N VAL A 45 -7.41 -12.38 4.39
CA VAL A 45 -8.49 -12.24 3.41
C VAL A 45 -8.88 -13.64 2.94
N MET A 46 -10.13 -14.01 3.21
CA MET A 46 -10.67 -15.31 2.87
C MET A 46 -11.04 -15.38 1.37
N PRO A 47 -11.22 -16.58 0.79
CA PRO A 47 -11.58 -16.72 -0.63
C PRO A 47 -12.89 -16.03 -1.02
N ASP A 48 -13.81 -15.83 -0.08
CA ASP A 48 -15.08 -15.12 -0.27
C ASP A 48 -14.97 -13.60 -0.01
N GLY A 49 -13.75 -13.08 0.11
CA GLY A 49 -13.47 -11.67 0.39
C GLY A 49 -13.61 -11.27 1.86
N SER A 50 -14.21 -12.10 2.71
CA SER A 50 -14.37 -11.77 4.13
C SER A 50 -13.02 -11.74 4.87
N LEU A 51 -12.95 -10.99 5.97
CA LEU A 51 -11.73 -10.89 6.79
C LEU A 51 -11.82 -11.81 8.01
N GLN A 52 -10.78 -12.61 8.21
CA GLN A 52 -10.58 -13.42 9.41
C GLN A 52 -9.40 -12.87 10.22
N VAL A 53 -9.64 -12.48 11.47
CA VAL A 53 -8.57 -12.04 12.37
C VAL A 53 -7.59 -13.18 12.62
N VAL A 54 -6.30 -12.90 12.40
CA VAL A 54 -5.18 -13.76 12.78
C VAL A 54 -4.77 -13.43 14.21
N GLU A 55 -4.44 -12.17 14.46
CA GLU A 55 -4.04 -11.70 15.78
C GLU A 55 -4.15 -10.18 15.95
N LYS A 56 -3.95 -9.75 17.20
CA LYS A 56 -3.73 -8.37 17.60
C LYS A 56 -2.51 -8.32 18.51
N TYR A 57 -1.62 -7.36 18.27
CA TYR A 57 -0.48 -7.06 19.13
C TYR A 57 -0.59 -5.64 19.68
N VAL A 58 -0.47 -5.49 21.01
CA VAL A 58 -0.48 -4.17 21.68
C VAL A 58 0.93 -3.60 21.72
N THR A 59 1.15 -2.45 21.09
CA THR A 59 2.45 -1.77 21.02
C THR A 59 2.76 -0.94 22.27
N GLY A 60 1.73 -0.53 23.00
CA GLY A 60 1.88 0.26 24.23
C GLY A 60 0.54 0.62 24.85
N THR A 61 0.53 0.82 26.16
CA THR A 61 -0.65 1.27 26.93
C THR A 61 -0.25 2.32 27.97
N ARG A 62 -1.15 3.27 28.27
CA ARG A 62 -1.00 4.21 29.40
C ARG A 62 -2.32 4.52 30.07
N GLY A 63 -2.28 4.96 31.32
CA GLY A 63 -3.46 5.52 32.00
C GLY A 63 -3.83 6.90 31.44
N SER A 64 -5.11 7.29 31.57
CA SER A 64 -5.60 8.57 31.05
C SER A 64 -4.97 9.81 31.71
N GLN A 65 -4.37 9.63 32.89
CA GLN A 65 -3.69 10.68 33.65
C GLN A 65 -2.17 10.59 33.53
N ASP A 66 -1.66 9.53 32.89
CA ASP A 66 -0.24 9.33 32.71
C ASP A 66 0.26 10.17 31.52
N PRO A 67 1.51 10.65 31.54
CA PRO A 67 2.11 11.31 30.38
C PRO A 67 2.02 10.45 29.13
N ALA A 68 2.01 11.09 27.95
CA ALA A 68 2.14 10.37 26.69
C ALA A 68 3.46 9.57 26.68
N VAL A 69 3.38 8.32 26.23
CA VAL A 69 4.53 7.44 26.09
C VAL A 69 4.55 6.89 24.66
N PRO A 70 5.72 6.72 24.04
CA PRO A 70 5.78 6.14 22.70
C PRO A 70 5.14 4.75 22.69
N GLY A 71 4.46 4.40 21.59
CA GLY A 71 3.78 3.11 21.44
C GLY A 71 2.27 3.10 21.69
N THR A 72 1.68 4.17 22.26
CA THR A 72 0.24 4.19 22.64
C THR A 72 -0.71 4.76 21.58
N ASN A 73 -0.19 5.29 20.48
CA ASN A 73 -0.96 6.05 19.49
C ASN A 73 -0.60 5.58 18.09
N ALA A 74 -0.80 4.29 17.81
CA ALA A 74 -0.50 3.72 16.50
C ALA A 74 -1.29 4.48 15.43
N TYR A 75 -0.59 5.04 14.44
CA TYR A 75 -1.19 5.94 13.46
C TYR A 75 -1.12 5.33 12.06
N ALA A 76 -0.04 5.57 11.30
CA ALA A 76 0.16 4.96 9.98
C ALA A 76 0.83 3.57 10.08
N ILE A 77 0.60 2.75 9.06
CA ILE A 77 1.23 1.43 8.89
C ILE A 77 1.48 1.19 7.41
N ASP A 78 2.64 0.62 7.10
CA ASP A 78 2.98 0.22 5.73
C ASP A 78 3.91 -1.00 5.74
N ILE A 79 3.91 -1.74 4.63
CA ILE A 79 4.64 -2.99 4.41
C ILE A 79 5.74 -2.81 3.36
N THR A 80 6.89 -3.47 3.54
CA THR A 80 7.93 -3.50 2.52
C THR A 80 7.38 -4.10 1.22
N PRO A 81 7.88 -3.67 0.04
CA PRO A 81 7.47 -4.25 -1.24
C PRO A 81 7.60 -5.79 -1.34
N ASP A 82 8.56 -6.37 -0.61
CA ASP A 82 8.73 -7.82 -0.49
C ASP A 82 7.84 -8.50 0.57
N GLY A 83 7.04 -7.74 1.32
CA GLY A 83 6.10 -8.25 2.30
C GLY A 83 6.71 -8.80 3.59
N ARG A 84 8.03 -8.67 3.78
CA ARG A 84 8.74 -9.30 4.91
C ARG A 84 8.68 -8.46 6.19
N PHE A 85 8.51 -7.14 6.06
CA PHE A 85 8.52 -6.22 7.19
C PHE A 85 7.38 -5.23 7.14
N LEU A 86 6.81 -4.93 8.31
CA LEU A 86 5.91 -3.78 8.50
C LEU A 86 6.62 -2.73 9.34
N ALA A 87 6.29 -1.48 9.09
CA ALA A 87 6.56 -0.37 10.00
C ALA A 87 5.22 0.27 10.39
N ASN A 88 5.08 0.65 11.66
CA ASN A 88 3.94 1.49 12.08
C ASN A 88 4.42 2.65 12.95
N THR A 89 3.89 3.83 12.69
CA THR A 89 4.20 5.04 13.46
C THR A 89 3.31 5.18 14.67
N HIS A 90 3.79 5.98 15.62
CA HIS A 90 3.04 6.43 16.78
C HIS A 90 3.03 7.94 16.79
N ALA A 91 1.88 8.59 16.93
CA ALA A 91 1.79 10.06 16.87
C ALA A 91 0.90 10.63 17.98
N THR A 92 1.45 11.51 18.82
CA THR A 92 0.70 12.15 19.92
C THR A 92 0.51 13.66 19.77
N ALA A 93 1.21 14.32 18.83
CA ALA A 93 1.24 15.78 18.67
C ALA A 93 1.79 16.57 19.86
N ILE A 94 2.26 15.90 20.92
CA ILE A 94 2.69 16.56 22.17
C ILE A 94 4.07 16.10 22.67
N SER A 95 4.71 15.13 22.01
CA SER A 95 6.06 14.65 22.35
C SER A 95 7.14 15.28 21.48
N THR A 96 8.36 15.40 22.01
CA THR A 96 9.53 15.80 21.23
C THR A 96 10.09 14.65 20.38
N PHE A 97 9.88 13.41 20.82
CA PHE A 97 10.22 12.20 20.09
C PHE A 97 9.09 11.19 20.21
N GLU A 98 8.72 10.63 19.09
CA GLU A 98 7.76 9.54 18.95
C GLU A 98 8.47 8.26 18.52
N GLN A 99 7.70 7.23 18.22
CA GLN A 99 8.21 5.89 17.91
C GLN A 99 7.74 5.42 16.54
N ILE A 100 8.62 4.68 15.87
CA ILE A 100 8.31 3.75 14.79
C ILE A 100 8.52 2.35 15.36
N THR A 101 7.56 1.45 15.15
CA THR A 101 7.67 0.04 15.55
C THR A 101 7.86 -0.79 14.30
N LEU A 102 8.80 -1.73 14.36
CA LEU A 102 9.17 -2.61 13.25
C LEU A 102 8.71 -4.02 13.53
N TRP A 103 8.16 -4.66 12.51
CA TRP A 103 7.62 -6.02 12.59
C TRP A 103 8.24 -6.89 11.51
N ARG A 104 8.45 -8.16 11.83
CA ARG A 104 8.58 -9.23 10.84
C ARG A 104 7.20 -9.82 10.58
N VAL A 105 6.88 -9.99 9.30
CA VAL A 105 5.67 -10.67 8.83
C VAL A 105 6.02 -12.13 8.54
N HIS A 106 5.29 -13.06 9.15
CA HIS A 106 5.48 -14.50 8.92
C HIS A 106 4.56 -15.02 7.83
N ALA A 107 4.88 -16.21 7.31
CA ALA A 107 4.12 -16.86 6.24
C ALA A 107 2.63 -17.03 6.55
N ASP A 108 2.30 -17.35 7.80
CA ASP A 108 0.92 -17.49 8.27
C ASP A 108 0.21 -16.14 8.53
N GLY A 109 0.89 -15.02 8.28
CA GLY A 109 0.42 -13.66 8.52
C GLY A 109 0.57 -13.19 9.96
N THR A 110 1.17 -13.99 10.84
CA THR A 110 1.50 -13.54 12.19
C THR A 110 2.63 -12.50 12.17
N LEU A 111 2.70 -11.66 13.19
CA LEU A 111 3.64 -10.57 13.34
C LEU A 111 4.55 -10.80 14.55
N THR A 112 5.83 -10.47 14.38
CA THR A 112 6.76 -10.37 15.52
C THR A 112 7.35 -8.98 15.55
N GLN A 113 7.16 -8.26 16.66
CA GLN A 113 7.86 -7.00 16.86
C GLN A 113 9.37 -7.26 16.96
N ILE A 114 10.14 -6.73 16.02
CA ILE A 114 11.58 -6.96 15.92
C ILE A 114 12.41 -5.76 16.39
N GLY A 115 11.81 -4.57 16.48
CA GLY A 115 12.50 -3.38 16.94
C GLY A 115 11.60 -2.16 17.09
N THR A 116 12.19 -1.10 17.64
CA THR A 116 11.61 0.24 17.66
C THR A 116 12.69 1.27 17.31
N ALA A 117 12.28 2.38 16.72
CA ALA A 117 13.13 3.53 16.45
C ALA A 117 12.45 4.79 16.97
N LEU A 118 13.25 5.76 17.45
CA LEU A 118 12.74 7.08 17.79
C LEU A 118 12.74 7.96 16.55
N THR A 119 11.66 8.72 16.37
CA THR A 119 11.52 9.73 15.32
C THR A 119 11.14 11.07 15.95
N PRO A 120 11.69 12.20 15.49
CA PRO A 120 11.40 13.50 16.10
C PRO A 120 9.97 13.99 15.80
N ASP A 121 9.29 14.49 16.82
CA ASP A 121 7.91 15.02 16.73
C ASP A 121 6.91 14.01 16.14
N SER A 122 5.76 14.43 15.62
CA SER A 122 4.68 13.51 15.20
C SER A 122 4.85 12.94 13.80
N PRO A 123 5.02 11.62 13.64
CA PRO A 123 5.02 10.95 12.36
C PRO A 123 3.61 10.50 11.96
N LEU A 124 2.84 11.42 11.36
CA LEU A 124 1.46 11.12 10.96
C LEU A 124 1.36 10.12 9.81
N ASP A 125 2.45 9.89 9.08
CA ASP A 125 2.44 8.98 7.94
C ASP A 125 3.85 8.43 7.62
N LEU A 126 3.89 7.27 6.98
CA LEU A 126 5.10 6.57 6.55
C LEU A 126 4.82 5.74 5.28
N VAL A 127 5.81 5.63 4.40
CA VAL A 127 5.75 4.75 3.23
C VAL A 127 7.11 4.12 2.93
N TRP A 128 7.12 2.81 2.67
CA TRP A 128 8.29 2.10 2.17
C TRP A 128 8.54 2.47 0.71
N VAL A 129 9.66 3.16 0.46
CA VAL A 129 10.09 3.54 -0.89
C VAL A 129 10.75 2.36 -1.59
N THR A 130 11.48 1.54 -0.84
CA THR A 130 12.09 0.27 -1.25
C THR A 130 12.08 -0.68 -0.04
N ASN A 131 12.58 -1.91 -0.18
CA ASN A 131 12.74 -2.84 0.96
C ASN A 131 13.71 -2.33 2.05
N ASP A 132 14.50 -1.29 1.78
CA ASP A 132 15.49 -0.74 2.71
C ASP A 132 15.37 0.78 2.93
N LEU A 133 14.43 1.46 2.27
CA LEU A 133 14.20 2.90 2.42
C LEU A 133 12.77 3.18 2.88
N LEU A 134 12.65 3.97 3.95
CA LEU A 134 11.39 4.34 4.57
C LEU A 134 11.29 5.86 4.64
N ALA A 135 10.28 6.44 3.98
CA ALA A 135 9.93 7.85 4.11
C ALA A 135 8.96 8.01 5.27
N VAL A 136 9.16 9.01 6.12
CA VAL A 136 8.31 9.26 7.29
C VAL A 136 8.06 10.76 7.40
N THR A 137 6.82 11.15 7.63
CA THR A 137 6.50 12.56 7.89
C THR A 137 7.01 12.96 9.27
N ARG A 138 7.35 14.24 9.42
CA ARG A 138 7.46 14.90 10.71
C ARG A 138 6.52 16.09 10.69
N THR A 139 5.51 16.03 11.54
CA THR A 139 4.43 16.99 11.57
C THR A 139 4.38 17.71 12.90
N GLN A 140 4.31 19.04 12.85
CA GLN A 140 4.21 19.90 14.02
C GLN A 140 3.30 21.10 13.72
N PHE A 141 2.18 21.19 14.43
CA PHE A 141 1.27 22.33 14.30
C PHE A 141 1.94 23.64 14.75
N GLY A 142 1.97 24.63 13.86
CA GLY A 142 2.65 25.92 14.10
C GLY A 142 4.18 25.84 14.14
N GLY A 143 4.77 24.69 13.79
CA GLY A 143 6.20 24.44 13.77
C GLY A 143 6.74 24.20 12.35
N GLN A 144 7.92 23.57 12.27
CA GLN A 144 8.53 23.16 11.00
C GLN A 144 8.20 21.69 10.74
N ASN A 145 7.77 21.39 9.52
CA ASN A 145 7.44 20.04 9.06
C ASN A 145 8.51 19.53 8.09
N PHE A 146 8.65 18.20 8.01
CA PHE A 146 9.67 17.55 7.19
C PHE A 146 9.16 16.24 6.60
N VAL A 147 9.78 15.82 5.51
CA VAL A 147 9.90 14.39 5.15
C VAL A 147 11.27 13.93 5.60
N ILE A 148 11.32 12.83 6.34
CA ILE A 148 12.55 12.20 6.84
C ILE A 148 12.74 10.88 6.11
N MET A 149 13.94 10.65 5.56
CA MET A 149 14.31 9.36 4.99
C MET A 149 15.13 8.56 5.99
N TYR A 150 14.67 7.34 6.26
CA TYR A 150 15.37 6.34 7.01
C TYR A 150 15.86 5.22 6.09
N ARG A 151 17.04 4.68 6.39
CA ARG A 151 17.53 3.42 5.85
C ARG A 151 17.32 2.32 6.88
N PHE A 152 16.64 1.25 6.47
CA PHE A 152 16.45 0.05 7.26
C PHE A 152 17.58 -0.94 7.01
N ASP A 153 18.26 -1.34 8.08
CA ASP A 153 19.22 -2.45 8.05
C ASP A 153 18.54 -3.71 8.58
N GLU A 154 18.18 -4.62 7.69
CA GLU A 154 17.53 -5.90 8.02
C GLU A 154 18.38 -6.76 8.97
N ASN A 155 19.72 -6.73 8.85
CA ASN A 155 20.59 -7.59 9.65
C ASN A 155 20.65 -7.15 11.11
N ASN A 156 20.66 -5.84 11.33
CA ASN A 156 20.75 -5.24 12.66
C ASN A 156 19.39 -4.82 13.21
N VAL A 157 18.35 -4.81 12.37
CA VAL A 157 17.00 -4.33 12.68
C VAL A 157 17.03 -2.90 13.22
N THR A 158 17.63 -2.00 12.44
CA THR A 158 17.77 -0.59 12.82
C THR A 158 17.33 0.35 11.70
N LEU A 159 16.64 1.43 12.06
CA LEU A 159 16.41 2.57 11.18
C LEU A 159 17.47 3.65 11.44
N THR A 160 18.19 4.04 10.39
CA THR A 160 19.15 5.14 10.42
C THR A 160 18.62 6.28 9.56
N GLU A 161 18.45 7.46 10.14
CA GLU A 161 18.11 8.64 9.35
C GLU A 161 19.27 9.00 8.39
N ILE A 162 18.97 9.09 7.10
CA ILE A 162 19.96 9.37 6.04
C ILE A 162 19.77 10.75 5.39
N ASP A 163 18.56 11.31 5.47
CA ASP A 163 18.22 12.64 4.98
C ASP A 163 16.96 13.17 5.67
N ARG A 164 16.77 14.49 5.61
CA ARG A 164 15.49 15.14 5.93
C ARG A 164 15.32 16.40 5.09
N LYS A 165 14.12 16.62 4.57
CA LYS A 165 13.76 17.84 3.81
C LYS A 165 12.65 18.58 4.51
N GLN A 166 12.86 19.87 4.74
CA GLN A 166 11.81 20.73 5.27
C GLN A 166 10.74 20.90 4.20
N THR A 167 9.48 20.73 4.60
CA THR A 167 8.32 20.97 3.75
C THR A 167 7.74 22.37 4.00
N PRO A 168 7.03 22.96 3.01
CA PRO A 168 6.54 24.34 3.11
C PRO A 168 5.29 24.49 4.00
N GLY A 169 4.59 23.41 4.33
CA GLY A 169 3.34 23.43 5.08
C GLY A 169 3.18 22.25 6.04
N PHE A 170 1.99 22.09 6.60
CA PHE A 170 1.63 20.96 7.45
C PHE A 170 1.56 19.68 6.62
N THR A 171 2.64 18.92 6.64
CA THR A 171 2.77 17.64 5.93
C THR A 171 2.25 16.52 6.80
N ALA A 172 1.14 15.93 6.40
CA ALA A 172 0.53 14.81 7.11
C ALA A 172 0.53 13.52 6.29
N TYR A 173 0.82 13.60 4.99
CA TYR A 173 0.76 12.47 4.06
C TYR A 173 2.01 12.43 3.18
N VAL A 174 2.51 11.23 2.93
CA VAL A 174 3.67 10.95 2.08
C VAL A 174 3.42 9.69 1.26
N GLU A 175 3.73 9.75 -0.02
CA GLU A 175 3.48 8.66 -0.96
C GLU A 175 4.73 8.36 -1.78
N ALA A 176 4.98 7.08 -2.05
CA ALA A 176 6.10 6.65 -2.88
C ALA A 176 5.59 6.27 -4.27
N HIS A 177 6.33 6.67 -5.31
CA HIS A 177 6.09 6.13 -6.64
C HIS A 177 6.43 4.63 -6.66
N PRO A 178 5.69 3.76 -7.39
CA PRO A 178 5.95 2.32 -7.46
C PRO A 178 7.38 1.93 -7.85
N THR A 179 8.08 2.79 -8.60
CA THR A 179 9.49 2.57 -8.99
C THR A 179 10.51 2.91 -7.89
N GLY A 180 10.08 3.48 -6.76
CA GLY A 180 10.95 3.96 -5.67
C GLY A 180 11.82 5.18 -6.01
N ARG A 181 11.64 5.79 -7.20
CA ARG A 181 12.46 6.93 -7.66
C ARG A 181 11.94 8.28 -7.20
N TRP A 182 10.69 8.36 -6.76
CA TRP A 182 10.07 9.61 -6.33
C TRP A 182 9.24 9.42 -5.07
N VAL A 183 9.20 10.48 -4.28
CA VAL A 183 8.36 10.62 -3.08
C VAL A 183 7.58 11.93 -3.18
N TYR A 184 6.29 11.87 -2.89
CA TYR A 184 5.35 12.99 -2.93
C TYR A 184 4.90 13.31 -1.51
N ALA A 185 4.89 14.58 -1.13
CA ALA A 185 4.45 15.00 0.20
C ALA A 185 3.27 15.97 0.10
N GLY A 186 2.13 15.61 0.67
CA GLY A 186 0.93 16.46 0.70
C GLY A 186 0.98 17.48 1.83
N GLU A 187 0.85 18.78 1.52
CA GLU A 187 0.97 19.85 2.50
C GLU A 187 -0.27 20.76 2.60
N SER A 188 -1.07 20.53 3.64
CA SER A 188 -2.41 21.11 3.74
C SER A 188 -2.42 22.62 3.99
N THR A 189 -1.46 23.17 4.72
CA THR A 189 -1.43 24.63 5.01
C THR A 189 -0.77 25.46 3.92
N SER A 190 0.08 24.86 3.09
CA SER A 190 0.71 25.52 1.94
C SER A 190 -0.02 25.23 0.63
N ASN A 191 -1.05 24.37 0.65
CA ASN A 191 -1.85 24.01 -0.52
C ASN A 191 -0.97 23.46 -1.65
N SER A 192 0.01 22.63 -1.30
CA SER A 192 1.06 22.17 -2.20
C SER A 192 1.32 20.67 -2.09
N VAL A 193 1.98 20.15 -3.12
CA VAL A 193 2.66 18.85 -3.07
C VAL A 193 4.14 19.08 -3.39
N SER A 194 5.04 18.67 -2.49
CA SER A 194 6.48 18.63 -2.78
C SER A 194 6.82 17.31 -3.46
N VAL A 195 7.51 17.38 -4.59
CA VAL A 195 7.98 16.22 -5.35
C VAL A 195 9.49 16.07 -5.14
N TYR A 196 9.89 14.92 -4.60
CA TYR A 196 11.28 14.59 -4.34
C TYR A 196 11.75 13.47 -5.25
N GLU A 197 12.90 13.66 -5.92
CA GLU A 197 13.67 12.56 -6.51
C GLU A 197 14.47 11.85 -5.41
N VAL A 198 14.46 10.52 -5.44
CA VAL A 198 15.24 9.65 -4.56
C VAL A 198 16.52 9.25 -5.28
N GLY A 199 17.66 9.72 -4.80
CA GLY A 199 18.96 9.35 -5.36
C GLY A 199 19.39 7.92 -4.99
N ASP A 200 20.40 7.39 -5.66
CA ASP A 200 20.97 6.05 -5.39
C ASP A 200 21.43 5.86 -3.93
N ASP A 201 21.79 6.95 -3.25
CA ASP A 201 22.17 6.95 -1.83
C ASP A 201 20.96 7.07 -0.87
N GLY A 202 19.75 7.04 -1.40
CA GLY A 202 18.47 7.18 -0.71
C GLY A 202 18.13 8.61 -0.28
N ARG A 203 18.92 9.61 -0.67
CA ARG A 203 18.66 11.01 -0.30
C ARG A 203 17.67 11.66 -1.23
N LEU A 204 16.91 12.62 -0.69
CA LEU A 204 15.87 13.34 -1.41
C LEU A 204 16.46 14.58 -2.10
N THR A 205 15.96 14.89 -3.29
CA THR A 205 16.16 16.17 -3.98
C THR A 205 14.81 16.73 -4.37
N LEU A 206 14.46 17.94 -3.89
CA LEU A 206 13.22 18.60 -4.30
C LEU A 206 13.32 18.98 -5.78
N ILE A 207 12.47 18.39 -6.62
CA ILE A 207 12.44 18.66 -8.07
C ILE A 207 11.25 19.54 -8.48
N GLN A 208 10.16 19.56 -7.70
CA GLN A 208 9.00 20.39 -7.96
C GLN A 208 8.22 20.71 -6.68
N THR A 209 7.53 21.84 -6.67
CA THR A 209 6.38 22.10 -5.79
C THR A 209 5.16 22.34 -6.67
N ALA A 210 4.21 21.41 -6.64
CA ALA A 210 2.94 21.50 -7.35
C ALA A 210 1.85 22.12 -6.46
N PHE A 211 0.79 22.68 -7.06
CA PHE A 211 -0.28 23.38 -6.34
C PHE A 211 -1.66 22.81 -6.75
N PRO A 212 -2.13 21.72 -6.12
CA PRO A 212 -3.39 21.05 -6.45
C PRO A 212 -4.65 21.85 -6.10
N GLY A 213 -4.51 22.88 -5.26
CA GLY A 213 -5.63 23.61 -4.68
C GLY A 213 -5.62 23.51 -3.16
N ASN A 214 -6.74 23.87 -2.54
CA ASN A 214 -6.81 23.99 -1.09
C ASN A 214 -6.68 22.63 -0.40
N TYR A 215 -5.95 22.61 0.73
CA TYR A 215 -5.83 21.47 1.62
C TYR A 215 -5.28 20.20 0.96
N ALA A 216 -4.14 20.32 0.28
CA ALA A 216 -3.44 19.17 -0.27
C ALA A 216 -3.13 18.14 0.83
N ILE A 217 -3.82 17.01 0.77
CA ILE A 217 -3.65 15.83 1.62
C ILE A 217 -3.72 14.59 0.73
N ASP A 218 -3.19 13.48 1.23
CA ASP A 218 -3.17 12.18 0.56
C ASP A 218 -2.89 12.24 -0.96
N PRO A 219 -1.67 12.60 -1.38
CA PRO A 219 -1.25 12.32 -2.74
C PRO A 219 -1.20 10.80 -2.93
N THR A 220 -1.93 10.24 -3.89
CA THR A 220 -1.94 8.78 -4.14
C THR A 220 -1.59 8.51 -5.58
N VAL A 221 -0.64 7.60 -5.82
CA VAL A 221 -0.16 7.24 -7.15
C VAL A 221 -0.92 6.01 -7.66
N SER A 222 -1.29 6.01 -8.95
CA SER A 222 -1.85 4.81 -9.60
C SER A 222 -0.83 3.67 -9.63
N HIS A 223 -1.28 2.43 -9.66
CA HIS A 223 -0.39 1.26 -9.66
C HIS A 223 0.56 1.26 -10.88
N ASP A 224 0.09 1.76 -12.04
CA ASP A 224 0.88 1.97 -13.26
C ASP A 224 1.93 3.09 -13.16
N GLY A 225 1.92 3.89 -12.09
CA GLY A 225 2.84 5.01 -11.87
C GLY A 225 2.63 6.24 -12.78
N THR A 226 1.51 6.31 -13.51
CA THR A 226 1.31 7.37 -14.52
C THR A 226 0.42 8.52 -14.05
N LYS A 227 -0.35 8.34 -12.97
CA LYS A 227 -1.34 9.30 -12.48
C LYS A 227 -1.16 9.50 -10.97
N LEU A 228 -1.39 10.72 -10.51
CA LEU A 228 -1.45 11.05 -9.09
C LEU A 228 -2.69 11.91 -8.83
N TYR A 229 -3.48 11.52 -7.82
CA TYR A 229 -4.58 12.35 -7.31
C TYR A 229 -4.23 12.92 -5.94
N VAL A 230 -4.77 14.10 -5.63
CA VAL A 230 -4.58 14.77 -4.34
C VAL A 230 -5.94 15.18 -3.77
N ALA A 231 -6.18 14.76 -2.54
CA ALA A 231 -7.38 15.09 -1.79
C ALA A 231 -7.29 16.55 -1.31
N GLY A 232 -8.40 17.28 -1.42
CA GLY A 232 -8.47 18.72 -1.18
C GLY A 232 -9.47 19.09 -0.09
N GLY A 233 -9.50 18.34 1.01
CA GLY A 233 -10.51 18.50 2.05
C GLY A 233 -10.12 18.01 3.44
N ILE A 234 -10.01 18.92 4.40
CA ILE A 234 -9.92 18.57 5.82
C ILE A 234 -11.30 18.70 6.48
N SER A 235 -11.45 18.26 7.73
CA SER A 235 -12.71 18.33 8.50
C SER A 235 -13.37 19.72 8.57
N ALA A 236 -12.66 20.79 8.22
CA ALA A 236 -13.17 22.16 8.11
C ALA A 236 -13.92 22.47 6.78
N GLY A 237 -13.93 21.54 5.82
CA GLY A 237 -14.57 21.66 4.51
C GLY A 237 -13.57 21.58 3.35
N GLY A 238 -14.11 21.48 2.13
CA GLY A 238 -13.35 21.25 0.90
C GLY A 238 -14.08 20.21 0.06
N ARG A 239 -13.98 20.32 -1.27
CA ARG A 239 -14.63 19.38 -2.20
C ARG A 239 -13.78 19.17 -3.45
N SER A 240 -12.48 19.42 -3.34
CA SER A 240 -11.56 19.37 -4.47
C SER A 240 -10.90 18.00 -4.54
N ILE A 241 -10.84 17.44 -5.75
CA ILE A 241 -9.97 16.31 -6.09
C ILE A 241 -9.08 16.82 -7.23
N ALA A 242 -7.78 16.96 -6.99
CA ALA A 242 -6.85 17.36 -8.03
C ALA A 242 -6.20 16.12 -8.67
N GLY A 243 -5.98 16.15 -9.99
CA GLY A 243 -5.26 15.11 -10.71
C GLY A 243 -4.07 15.65 -11.51
N PHE A 244 -3.02 14.83 -11.60
CA PHE A 244 -1.80 15.08 -12.35
C PHE A 244 -1.38 13.83 -13.12
N HIS A 245 -0.92 14.02 -14.36
CA HIS A 245 -0.05 13.03 -14.99
C HIS A 245 1.34 13.11 -14.35
N ILE A 246 1.98 11.95 -14.18
CA ILE A 246 3.36 11.85 -13.73
C ILE A 246 4.26 11.73 -14.97
N GLY A 247 5.14 12.71 -15.17
CA GLY A 247 6.14 12.66 -16.22
C GLY A 247 7.18 11.55 -15.98
N SER A 248 7.90 11.15 -17.01
CA SER A 248 9.01 10.18 -16.88
C SER A 248 10.15 10.65 -15.96
N ASP A 249 10.18 11.95 -15.67
CA ASP A 249 11.09 12.63 -14.75
C ASP A 249 10.48 12.84 -13.34
N GLY A 250 9.27 12.32 -13.10
CA GLY A 250 8.53 12.41 -11.84
C GLY A 250 7.76 13.73 -11.67
N ILE A 251 7.88 14.66 -12.62
CA ILE A 251 7.23 15.97 -12.56
C ILE A 251 5.72 15.80 -12.75
N LEU A 252 4.95 16.43 -11.87
CA LEU A 252 3.50 16.47 -11.90
C LEU A 252 3.01 17.50 -12.92
N ILE A 253 2.24 17.03 -13.90
CA ILE A 253 1.62 17.83 -14.94
C ILE A 253 0.10 17.82 -14.69
N PRO A 254 -0.55 18.96 -14.39
CA PRO A 254 -1.98 18.99 -14.11
C PRO A 254 -2.78 18.37 -15.26
N MET A 255 -3.73 17.50 -14.93
CA MET A 255 -4.67 16.93 -15.90
C MET A 255 -5.65 18.00 -16.39
N ASP A 256 -6.18 17.82 -17.60
CA ASP A 256 -7.31 18.62 -18.07
C ASP A 256 -8.50 18.44 -17.11
N ASN A 257 -9.34 19.47 -16.94
CA ASN A 257 -10.50 19.51 -16.03
C ASN A 257 -10.21 19.37 -14.52
N SER A 258 -8.96 19.14 -14.11
CA SER A 258 -8.53 19.19 -12.71
C SER A 258 -8.55 20.64 -12.17
N PRO A 259 -9.01 20.88 -10.93
CA PRO A 259 -9.58 19.89 -10.00
C PRO A 259 -11.08 19.60 -10.25
N TRP A 260 -11.50 18.37 -9.98
CA TRP A 260 -12.91 17.98 -9.95
C TRP A 260 -13.57 18.35 -8.62
N ILE A 261 -14.89 18.53 -8.67
CA ILE A 261 -15.72 18.74 -7.48
C ILE A 261 -16.25 17.38 -7.01
N SER A 262 -15.83 16.94 -5.83
CA SER A 262 -16.33 15.70 -5.22
C SER A 262 -17.83 15.81 -4.87
N PRO A 263 -18.62 14.73 -5.04
CA PRO A 263 -19.98 14.64 -4.52
C PRO A 263 -20.06 14.60 -2.98
N GLY A 264 -19.03 14.09 -2.29
CA GLY A 264 -18.90 14.13 -0.84
C GLY A 264 -18.19 15.37 -0.32
N ASP A 265 -18.22 15.56 1.00
CA ASP A 265 -17.60 16.68 1.73
C ASP A 265 -16.27 16.29 2.38
N SER A 266 -15.25 17.09 2.10
CA SER A 266 -13.88 16.91 2.57
C SER A 266 -13.22 15.60 2.11
N PRO A 267 -12.96 15.44 0.79
CA PRO A 267 -12.13 14.33 0.30
C PRO A 267 -10.84 14.27 1.09
N LYS A 268 -10.55 13.10 1.67
CA LYS A 268 -9.48 12.85 2.64
C LYS A 268 -8.43 11.90 2.08
N GLU A 269 -8.88 10.77 1.56
CA GLU A 269 -8.03 9.66 1.13
C GLU A 269 -8.52 9.01 -0.16
N PHE A 270 -7.62 8.33 -0.86
CA PHE A 270 -7.92 7.57 -2.05
C PHE A 270 -7.42 6.13 -2.00
N ALA A 271 -8.11 5.26 -2.75
CA ALA A 271 -7.59 3.95 -3.11
C ALA A 271 -7.95 3.63 -4.55
N PHE A 272 -6.97 3.26 -5.36
CA PHE A 272 -7.20 2.79 -6.73
C PHE A 272 -7.68 1.34 -6.72
N SER A 273 -8.58 0.94 -7.63
CA SER A 273 -8.69 -0.49 -7.94
C SER A 273 -7.36 -1.01 -8.47
N THR A 274 -7.08 -2.31 -8.30
CA THR A 274 -5.80 -2.91 -8.72
C THR A 274 -5.53 -2.85 -10.23
N ASP A 275 -6.55 -2.51 -11.03
CA ASP A 275 -6.45 -2.31 -12.48
C ASP A 275 -6.49 -0.81 -12.88
N ASP A 276 -6.40 0.10 -11.92
CA ASP A 276 -6.44 1.56 -12.07
C ASP A 276 -7.68 2.12 -12.81
N ARG A 277 -8.78 1.35 -12.86
CA ARG A 277 -10.03 1.78 -13.52
C ARG A 277 -10.98 2.55 -12.63
N LEU A 278 -10.92 2.30 -11.32
CA LEU A 278 -11.75 2.96 -10.33
C LEU A 278 -10.88 3.68 -9.31
N LEU A 279 -11.34 4.85 -8.88
CA LEU A 279 -10.84 5.56 -7.71
C LEU A 279 -11.91 5.54 -6.62
N TYR A 280 -11.59 5.00 -5.46
CA TYR A 280 -12.37 5.15 -4.25
C TYR A 280 -11.91 6.41 -3.53
N VAL A 281 -12.84 7.29 -3.18
CA VAL A 281 -12.58 8.57 -2.52
C VAL A 281 -13.33 8.60 -1.21
N SER A 282 -12.58 8.69 -0.12
CA SER A 282 -13.12 8.73 1.23
C SER A 282 -13.14 10.14 1.78
N HIS A 283 -14.09 10.42 2.66
CA HIS A 283 -14.44 11.78 3.04
C HIS A 283 -14.45 11.97 4.55
N GLY A 284 -13.62 12.88 5.05
CA GLY A 284 -13.46 13.06 6.50
C GLY A 284 -14.65 13.74 7.19
N ARG A 285 -15.45 14.54 6.47
CA ARG A 285 -16.55 15.31 7.10
C ARG A 285 -17.88 14.59 7.06
N ASP A 286 -18.25 13.98 5.95
CA ASP A 286 -19.50 13.23 5.84
C ASP A 286 -19.32 11.71 5.96
N ALA A 287 -18.08 11.22 6.14
CA ALA A 287 -17.74 9.81 6.32
C ALA A 287 -18.28 8.90 5.20
N THR A 288 -18.34 9.44 3.98
CA THR A 288 -18.75 8.67 2.80
C THR A 288 -17.55 8.16 2.02
N VAL A 289 -17.68 6.97 1.42
CA VAL A 289 -16.77 6.44 0.40
C VAL A 289 -17.50 6.49 -0.93
N TRP A 290 -16.96 7.22 -1.90
CA TRP A 290 -17.52 7.33 -3.25
C TRP A 290 -16.62 6.60 -4.25
N SER A 291 -17.20 6.00 -5.29
CA SER A 291 -16.42 5.46 -6.40
C SER A 291 -16.51 6.33 -7.66
N PHE A 292 -15.41 6.39 -8.38
CA PHE A 292 -15.24 7.15 -9.62
C PHE A 292 -14.63 6.25 -10.69
N TYR A 293 -15.10 6.37 -11.92
CA TYR A 293 -14.37 5.88 -13.09
C TYR A 293 -13.20 6.81 -13.37
N ILE A 294 -12.08 6.19 -13.76
CA ILE A 294 -10.90 6.88 -14.27
C ILE A 294 -10.84 6.66 -15.78
N ASP A 295 -10.78 7.74 -16.56
CA ASP A 295 -10.43 7.61 -17.97
C ASP A 295 -8.97 7.14 -18.07
N PRO A 296 -8.68 5.99 -18.72
CA PRO A 296 -7.35 5.40 -18.69
C PRO A 296 -6.28 6.27 -19.38
N PHE A 297 -6.69 7.15 -20.31
CA PHE A 297 -5.78 7.98 -21.08
C PHE A 297 -5.64 9.40 -20.50
N THR A 298 -6.76 10.04 -20.17
CA THR A 298 -6.76 11.43 -19.67
C THR A 298 -6.66 11.52 -18.15
N GLY A 299 -7.01 10.45 -17.43
CA GLY A 299 -7.17 10.49 -15.98
C GLY A 299 -8.40 11.29 -15.52
N ASP A 300 -9.31 11.67 -16.42
CA ASP A 300 -10.55 12.33 -16.04
C ASP A 300 -11.37 11.47 -15.08
N LEU A 301 -11.89 12.10 -14.03
CA LEU A 301 -12.75 11.43 -13.05
C LEU A 301 -14.22 11.63 -13.36
N GLN A 302 -14.97 10.53 -13.37
CA GLN A 302 -16.43 10.54 -13.44
C GLN A 302 -17.03 9.77 -12.25
N PRO A 303 -17.83 10.41 -11.37
CA PRO A 303 -18.54 9.69 -10.32
C PRO A 303 -19.41 8.57 -10.91
N THR A 304 -19.33 7.37 -10.33
CA THR A 304 -20.18 6.23 -10.73
C THR A 304 -21.64 6.45 -10.34
N GLY A 305 -21.87 7.31 -9.33
CA GLY A 305 -23.15 7.48 -8.65
C GLY A 305 -23.32 6.56 -7.43
N ASN A 306 -22.33 5.71 -7.14
CA ASN A 306 -22.32 4.82 -5.99
C ASN A 306 -21.53 5.42 -4.83
N MET A 307 -22.03 5.19 -3.62
CA MET A 307 -21.41 5.57 -2.37
C MET A 307 -21.64 4.50 -1.30
N PHE A 308 -20.88 4.59 -0.22
CA PHE A 308 -21.15 3.91 1.02
C PHE A 308 -21.09 4.94 2.15
N ASP A 309 -22.03 4.87 3.08
CA ASP A 309 -22.09 5.73 4.26
C ASP A 309 -21.50 4.96 5.45
N VAL A 310 -20.32 5.37 5.89
CA VAL A 310 -19.64 4.77 7.05
C VAL A 310 -20.22 5.32 8.35
N GLY A 311 -20.75 6.55 8.37
CA GLY A 311 -21.31 7.13 9.59
C GLY A 311 -21.29 8.66 9.64
N LEU A 312 -20.54 9.22 10.60
CA LEU A 312 -20.48 10.67 10.84
C LEU A 312 -19.04 11.16 10.73
N GLN A 313 -18.86 12.48 10.68
CA GLN A 313 -17.54 13.11 10.68
C GLN A 313 -16.52 12.41 11.59
N GLY A 314 -15.44 11.93 10.98
CA GLY A 314 -14.36 11.23 11.66
C GLY A 314 -14.70 9.81 12.11
N SER A 315 -15.68 9.13 11.51
CA SER A 315 -15.86 7.68 11.68
C SER A 315 -15.11 6.85 10.64
N HIS A 316 -14.84 7.41 9.46
CA HIS A 316 -14.03 6.74 8.45
C HIS A 316 -12.53 6.87 8.82
N GLY A 317 -11.87 5.73 9.00
CA GLY A 317 -10.43 5.64 9.26
C GLY A 317 -9.63 5.74 7.97
N ASP A 318 -9.56 4.65 7.20
CA ASP A 318 -8.75 4.54 5.98
C ASP A 318 -9.41 3.63 4.92
N THR A 319 -8.93 3.66 3.67
CA THR A 319 -9.42 2.87 2.53
C THR A 319 -8.26 2.24 1.77
N VAL A 320 -8.30 0.92 1.57
CA VAL A 320 -7.30 0.20 0.78
C VAL A 320 -7.97 -0.80 -0.15
N THR A 321 -7.33 -1.14 -1.26
CA THR A 321 -7.79 -2.17 -2.19
C THR A 321 -6.82 -3.35 -2.21
N LEU A 322 -7.33 -4.51 -2.61
CA LEU A 322 -6.54 -5.72 -2.85
C LEU A 322 -7.28 -6.61 -3.83
N GLU A 323 -6.71 -6.93 -4.97
CA GLU A 323 -7.22 -7.92 -5.93
C GLU A 323 -8.75 -8.01 -6.07
N GLY A 324 -9.36 -6.97 -6.63
CA GLY A 324 -10.81 -6.97 -6.82
C GLY A 324 -11.61 -6.86 -5.52
N LEU A 325 -10.99 -6.47 -4.40
CA LEU A 325 -11.64 -6.11 -3.14
C LEU A 325 -11.28 -4.68 -2.75
N VAL A 326 -12.22 -4.02 -2.07
CA VAL A 326 -12.02 -2.74 -1.40
C VAL A 326 -12.38 -2.89 0.07
N PHE A 327 -11.54 -2.33 0.93
CA PHE A 327 -11.70 -2.31 2.37
C PHE A 327 -11.72 -0.87 2.85
N PHE A 328 -12.53 -0.58 3.84
CA PHE A 328 -12.43 0.68 4.57
C PHE A 328 -12.82 0.49 6.02
N SER A 329 -12.16 1.24 6.90
CA SER A 329 -12.37 1.13 8.33
C SER A 329 -13.40 2.12 8.85
N ASP A 330 -14.14 1.65 9.86
CA ASP A 330 -14.93 2.45 10.79
C ASP A 330 -14.21 2.46 12.13
N ASP A 331 -13.78 3.64 12.55
CA ASP A 331 -12.94 3.85 13.72
C ASP A 331 -13.73 4.07 15.02
N THR A 332 -15.07 4.16 14.95
CA THR A 332 -15.85 4.64 16.10
C THR A 332 -17.24 4.05 16.21
N THR A 333 -17.55 3.54 17.41
CA THR A 333 -18.89 3.07 17.75
C THR A 333 -19.90 4.20 18.00
N ALA A 334 -19.52 5.47 17.83
CA ALA A 334 -20.28 6.61 18.33
C ALA A 334 -21.64 6.83 17.64
N VAL A 335 -21.87 6.23 16.46
CA VAL A 335 -23.04 6.48 15.62
C VAL A 335 -24.01 5.31 15.64
N ASP A 336 -23.52 4.13 15.33
CA ASP A 336 -24.30 2.93 15.04
C ASP A 336 -23.85 1.71 15.88
N GLY A 337 -22.81 1.88 16.70
CA GLY A 337 -22.22 0.82 17.49
C GLY A 337 -21.30 -0.12 16.71
N ILE A 338 -20.97 0.22 15.46
CA ILE A 338 -20.09 -0.53 14.58
C ILE A 338 -18.67 0.06 14.70
N MET A 339 -17.67 -0.81 14.62
CA MET A 339 -16.25 -0.44 14.53
C MET A 339 -15.52 -1.65 13.97
N GLY A 340 -14.65 -1.45 13.00
CA GLY A 340 -13.95 -2.53 12.31
C GLY A 340 -13.72 -2.19 10.86
N ILE A 341 -13.68 -3.22 10.01
CA ILE A 341 -13.37 -3.08 8.60
C ILE A 341 -14.51 -3.69 7.78
N TYR A 342 -15.03 -2.88 6.86
CA TYR A 342 -15.91 -3.33 5.81
C TYR A 342 -15.09 -3.93 4.67
N SER A 343 -15.65 -4.92 3.97
CA SER A 343 -15.06 -5.49 2.76
C SER A 343 -16.14 -5.61 1.70
N PHE A 344 -15.81 -5.19 0.48
CA PHE A 344 -16.68 -5.28 -0.69
C PHE A 344 -15.89 -5.78 -1.90
N ASP A 345 -16.57 -6.42 -2.83
CA ASP A 345 -16.02 -6.67 -4.16
C ASP A 345 -15.88 -5.35 -4.93
N VAL A 346 -14.75 -5.18 -5.62
CA VAL A 346 -14.58 -4.18 -6.66
C VAL A 346 -15.35 -4.67 -7.89
N THR A 347 -16.52 -4.08 -8.08
CA THR A 347 -17.38 -4.35 -9.24
C THR A 347 -17.05 -3.39 -10.38
N PRO A 348 -17.23 -3.78 -11.65
CA PRO A 348 -16.97 -2.88 -12.78
C PRO A 348 -17.77 -1.58 -12.76
N ASP A 349 -18.90 -1.54 -12.05
CA ASP A 349 -19.72 -0.34 -11.86
C ASP A 349 -19.42 0.40 -10.53
N GLY A 350 -18.46 -0.08 -9.75
CA GLY A 350 -17.99 0.53 -8.50
C GLY A 350 -19.04 0.57 -7.39
N ASN A 351 -19.99 -0.38 -7.36
CA ASN A 351 -21.03 -0.42 -6.35
C ASN A 351 -20.58 -1.12 -5.05
N PHE A 352 -21.29 -0.85 -3.95
CA PHE A 352 -21.07 -1.45 -2.62
C PHE A 352 -22.25 -2.34 -2.19
N LEU A 353 -22.90 -3.03 -3.14
CA LEU A 353 -24.15 -3.74 -2.86
C LEU A 353 -23.96 -5.04 -2.07
N ASN A 354 -22.81 -5.69 -2.24
CA ASN A 354 -22.52 -6.99 -1.64
C ASN A 354 -21.32 -6.87 -0.71
N GLN A 355 -21.60 -6.69 0.58
CA GLN A 355 -20.56 -6.76 1.61
C GLN A 355 -20.11 -8.21 1.80
N ASN A 356 -18.80 -8.41 1.86
CA ASN A 356 -18.17 -9.70 2.10
C ASN A 356 -18.18 -10.03 3.60
N GLY A 357 -19.19 -10.80 4.01
CA GLY A 357 -19.38 -11.18 5.41
C GLY A 357 -19.79 -10.01 6.32
N PRO A 358 -19.80 -10.21 7.65
CA PRO A 358 -20.03 -9.14 8.60
C PRO A 358 -18.84 -8.17 8.67
N VAL A 359 -19.05 -6.98 9.26
CA VAL A 359 -17.94 -6.05 9.58
C VAL A 359 -16.94 -6.78 10.46
N ALA A 360 -15.68 -6.79 10.03
CA ALA A 360 -14.62 -7.51 10.70
C ALA A 360 -14.04 -6.67 11.84
N SER A 361 -14.09 -7.19 13.06
CA SER A 361 -13.41 -6.55 14.19
C SER A 361 -11.91 -6.68 14.04
N THR A 362 -11.16 -5.61 14.27
CA THR A 362 -9.69 -5.69 14.38
C THR A 362 -9.24 -6.21 15.75
N LEU A 363 -10.14 -6.39 16.72
CA LEU A 363 -9.84 -6.53 18.16
C LEU A 363 -9.16 -5.29 18.79
N GLY A 364 -8.74 -4.32 17.98
CA GLY A 364 -8.18 -3.04 18.37
C GLY A 364 -9.24 -1.99 18.70
N ILE A 365 -8.78 -0.77 18.94
CA ILE A 365 -9.60 0.41 19.17
C ILE A 365 -9.28 1.40 18.06
N ALA A 366 -10.30 1.92 17.37
CA ALA A 366 -10.17 2.90 16.29
C ALA A 366 -9.13 2.49 15.23
N PRO A 367 -9.47 1.52 14.34
CA PRO A 367 -8.65 1.21 13.17
C PRO A 367 -8.45 2.44 12.26
N GLU A 368 -7.32 3.11 12.44
CA GLU A 368 -7.00 4.42 11.86
C GLU A 368 -6.44 4.29 10.44
N HIS A 369 -5.51 3.36 10.23
CA HIS A 369 -4.80 3.17 8.97
C HIS A 369 -4.69 1.68 8.65
N LEU A 370 -4.80 1.36 7.38
CA LEU A 370 -4.75 0.01 6.84
C LEU A 370 -3.56 -0.11 5.88
N VAL A 371 -3.09 -1.34 5.71
CA VAL A 371 -2.25 -1.69 4.56
C VAL A 371 -2.65 -3.07 4.11
N ALA A 372 -2.81 -3.26 2.81
CA ALA A 372 -3.12 -4.55 2.22
C ALA A 372 -1.84 -5.19 1.69
N TRP A 373 -1.77 -6.51 1.79
CA TRP A 373 -0.67 -7.31 1.28
C TRP A 373 -1.21 -8.48 0.50
N GLU A 374 -0.59 -8.72 -0.64
CA GLU A 374 -0.65 -10.01 -1.32
C GLU A 374 0.76 -10.43 -1.70
N PRO A 375 1.07 -11.74 -1.63
CA PRO A 375 2.30 -12.24 -2.18
C PRO A 375 2.37 -11.83 -3.64
N ALA A 376 3.54 -11.37 -4.07
CA ALA A 376 3.80 -11.13 -5.47
C ALA A 376 3.29 -12.33 -6.26
N ARG A 377 2.26 -12.12 -7.09
CA ARG A 377 1.80 -13.16 -7.99
C ARG A 377 3.01 -13.64 -8.74
N CYS A 378 3.18 -14.95 -8.81
CA CYS A 378 4.11 -15.51 -9.74
C CYS A 378 3.57 -15.20 -11.14
N ARG A 379 3.93 -14.04 -11.71
CA ARG A 379 3.40 -13.56 -13.00
C ARG A 379 3.73 -14.55 -14.13
N ALA A 380 4.70 -15.43 -13.90
CA ALA A 380 5.05 -16.53 -14.78
C ALA A 380 4.20 -17.80 -14.57
N ASP A 381 3.52 -17.97 -13.44
CA ASP A 381 2.59 -19.08 -13.16
C ASP A 381 1.20 -18.68 -13.65
N LEU A 382 0.85 -19.17 -14.82
CA LEU A 382 -0.36 -18.84 -15.55
C LEU A 382 -1.28 -20.06 -15.71
N SER A 383 -0.73 -21.27 -15.66
CA SER A 383 -1.48 -22.47 -15.96
C SER A 383 -0.80 -23.76 -15.50
N GLY A 384 -1.52 -24.56 -14.73
CA GLY A 384 -1.14 -25.94 -14.40
C GLY A 384 -1.39 -26.97 -15.50
N SER A 385 -1.62 -26.55 -16.75
CA SER A 385 -1.69 -27.47 -17.90
C SER A 385 -1.48 -26.76 -19.24
N SER A 386 -0.71 -27.38 -20.13
CA SER A 386 -0.59 -26.95 -21.53
C SER A 386 -1.70 -27.46 -22.46
N ASP A 387 -2.68 -28.26 -21.98
CA ASP A 387 -3.79 -28.76 -22.81
C ASP A 387 -5.03 -27.85 -22.66
N PRO A 388 -5.48 -27.15 -23.72
CA PRO A 388 -6.67 -26.28 -23.69
C PRO A 388 -7.97 -26.95 -23.24
N ASN A 389 -8.04 -28.29 -23.23
CA ASN A 389 -9.20 -29.04 -22.77
C ASN A 389 -9.10 -29.48 -21.30
N HIS A 390 -7.97 -29.23 -20.66
CA HIS A 390 -7.74 -29.59 -19.27
C HIS A 390 -8.33 -28.52 -18.33
N PRO A 391 -8.95 -28.90 -17.19
CA PRO A 391 -9.52 -27.94 -16.24
C PRO A 391 -8.52 -26.96 -15.61
N MET A 392 -7.22 -27.30 -15.64
CA MET A 392 -6.14 -26.43 -15.16
C MET A 392 -5.53 -25.54 -16.25
N TYR A 393 -6.07 -25.55 -17.47
CA TYR A 393 -5.63 -24.64 -18.53
C TYR A 393 -6.06 -23.21 -18.20
N GLY A 394 -5.10 -22.30 -18.11
CA GLY A 394 -5.28 -20.92 -17.64
C GLY A 394 -5.57 -20.80 -16.15
N VAL A 395 -5.27 -21.83 -15.35
CA VAL A 395 -5.39 -21.81 -13.89
C VAL A 395 -4.00 -22.04 -13.28
N PRO A 396 -3.40 -21.04 -12.62
CA PRO A 396 -2.12 -21.18 -11.93
C PRO A 396 -2.11 -22.33 -10.92
N ASP A 397 -1.00 -23.05 -10.80
CA ASP A 397 -0.87 -24.20 -9.90
C ASP A 397 0.30 -24.12 -8.89
N GLY A 398 1.06 -23.03 -8.94
CA GLY A 398 2.19 -22.74 -8.06
C GLY A 398 3.55 -23.18 -8.61
N ASP A 399 3.59 -23.88 -9.75
CA ASP A 399 4.83 -24.32 -10.38
C ASP A 399 5.04 -23.60 -11.72
N VAL A 400 6.16 -22.87 -11.87
CA VAL A 400 6.52 -22.29 -13.19
C VAL A 400 7.17 -23.36 -14.04
N ASP A 401 6.43 -23.87 -15.02
CA ASP A 401 6.89 -24.93 -15.90
C ASP A 401 6.45 -24.75 -17.37
N GLY A 402 6.59 -25.80 -18.18
CA GLY A 402 6.23 -25.72 -19.59
C GLY A 402 4.77 -25.32 -19.84
N SER A 403 3.88 -25.64 -18.90
CA SER A 403 2.44 -25.37 -18.98
C SER A 403 2.17 -23.87 -19.04
N ASP A 404 2.83 -23.08 -18.22
CA ASP A 404 2.69 -21.62 -18.22
C ASP A 404 3.26 -20.99 -19.47
N PHE A 405 4.44 -21.46 -19.91
CA PHE A 405 5.07 -20.96 -21.11
C PHE A 405 4.18 -21.19 -22.34
N PHE A 406 3.60 -22.38 -22.46
CA PHE A 406 2.71 -22.69 -23.59
C PHE A 406 1.38 -21.94 -23.49
N TYR A 407 0.82 -21.80 -22.29
CA TYR A 407 -0.38 -20.99 -22.10
C TYR A 407 -0.13 -19.51 -22.45
N PHE A 408 0.96 -18.90 -21.96
CA PHE A 408 1.38 -17.55 -22.34
C PHE A 408 1.51 -17.41 -23.85
N LEU A 409 2.22 -18.34 -24.50
CA LEU A 409 2.41 -18.30 -25.95
C LEU A 409 1.07 -18.36 -26.70
N ASP A 410 0.14 -19.20 -26.25
CA ASP A 410 -1.21 -19.27 -26.81
C ASP A 410 -1.95 -17.93 -26.65
N GLN A 411 -1.89 -17.30 -25.48
CA GLN A 411 -2.53 -16.00 -25.22
C GLN A 411 -1.88 -14.85 -26.00
N PHE A 412 -0.56 -14.83 -26.08
CA PHE A 412 0.22 -13.84 -26.82
C PHE A 412 -0.10 -13.91 -28.32
N VAL A 413 -0.12 -15.11 -28.90
CA VAL A 413 -0.48 -15.31 -30.31
C VAL A 413 -1.96 -15.00 -30.57
N ALA A 414 -2.84 -15.26 -29.59
CA ALA A 414 -4.26 -14.92 -29.68
C ALA A 414 -4.53 -13.41 -29.57
N GLY A 415 -3.53 -12.59 -29.22
CA GLY A 415 -3.70 -11.16 -29.02
C GLY A 415 -4.44 -10.82 -27.71
N ASN A 416 -4.36 -11.69 -26.70
CA ASN A 416 -5.05 -11.47 -25.43
C ASN A 416 -4.27 -10.51 -24.54
N LEU A 417 -4.57 -9.22 -24.68
CA LEU A 417 -3.97 -8.15 -23.88
C LEU A 417 -4.15 -8.37 -22.37
N ALA A 418 -5.25 -8.98 -21.92
CA ALA A 418 -5.49 -9.16 -20.49
C ALA A 418 -4.52 -10.14 -19.80
N VAL A 419 -3.82 -10.98 -20.57
CA VAL A 419 -2.86 -11.96 -20.04
C VAL A 419 -1.44 -11.66 -20.51
N ALA A 420 -1.30 -11.24 -21.78
CA ALA A 420 0.00 -11.22 -22.44
C ALA A 420 0.61 -9.82 -22.57
N ASP A 421 -0.13 -8.74 -22.31
CA ASP A 421 0.41 -7.38 -22.23
C ASP A 421 1.00 -7.20 -20.83
N LEU A 422 2.33 -7.25 -20.76
CA LEU A 422 3.09 -7.31 -19.52
C LEU A 422 4.10 -6.18 -19.39
N SER A 423 4.56 -5.60 -20.50
CA SER A 423 5.62 -4.60 -20.48
C SER A 423 5.66 -3.78 -21.77
N GLY A 424 5.78 -2.46 -21.65
CA GLY A 424 6.07 -1.55 -22.78
C GLY A 424 7.56 -1.30 -23.07
N SER A 425 8.49 -2.03 -22.43
CA SER A 425 9.93 -1.88 -22.67
C SER A 425 10.71 -3.17 -22.44
N THR A 426 11.79 -3.37 -23.21
CA THR A 426 12.75 -4.47 -23.01
C THR A 426 13.91 -4.10 -22.08
N ASP A 427 14.05 -2.85 -21.66
CA ASP A 427 15.17 -2.39 -20.81
C ASP A 427 14.73 -2.36 -19.34
N PRO A 428 15.31 -3.18 -18.46
CA PRO A 428 14.97 -3.19 -17.03
C PRO A 428 15.12 -1.85 -16.30
N ASN A 429 15.81 -0.87 -16.89
CA ASN A 429 15.98 0.47 -16.32
C ASN A 429 14.96 1.49 -16.87
N ASP A 430 14.16 1.09 -17.85
CA ASP A 430 13.13 1.92 -18.46
C ASP A 430 11.81 1.82 -17.66
N PRO A 431 11.07 2.93 -17.47
CA PRO A 431 9.82 2.92 -16.71
C PRO A 431 8.72 2.01 -17.28
N GLY A 432 8.77 1.70 -18.59
CA GLY A 432 7.83 0.76 -19.22
C GLY A 432 8.16 -0.71 -18.96
N TYR A 433 9.29 -1.03 -18.32
CA TYR A 433 9.67 -2.42 -18.05
C TYR A 433 8.81 -3.03 -16.95
N GLY A 434 8.07 -4.09 -17.28
CA GLY A 434 7.10 -4.76 -16.40
C GLY A 434 5.74 -4.08 -16.25
N PHE A 435 5.49 -3.02 -17.03
CA PHE A 435 4.21 -2.30 -17.06
C PHE A 435 3.52 -2.42 -18.42
N PRO A 436 2.28 -2.95 -18.49
CA PRO A 436 1.51 -3.08 -19.73
C PRO A 436 1.30 -1.73 -20.45
N ASP A 437 1.35 -1.71 -21.78
CA ASP A 437 1.23 -0.46 -22.58
C ASP A 437 0.07 -0.47 -23.60
N GLY A 438 -0.73 -1.53 -23.61
CA GLY A 438 -1.84 -1.73 -24.54
C GLY A 438 -1.41 -2.28 -25.90
N GLN A 439 -0.14 -2.62 -26.09
CA GLN A 439 0.40 -3.25 -27.29
C GLN A 439 0.95 -4.63 -26.95
N LEU A 440 0.89 -5.56 -27.91
CA LEU A 440 1.55 -6.85 -27.79
C LEU A 440 2.74 -6.86 -28.74
N ASP A 441 3.95 -6.81 -28.18
CA ASP A 441 5.17 -6.84 -28.96
C ASP A 441 6.31 -7.62 -28.29
N GLY A 442 7.54 -7.37 -28.73
CA GLY A 442 8.70 -8.08 -28.19
C GLY A 442 8.96 -7.78 -26.71
N SER A 443 8.57 -6.61 -26.23
CA SER A 443 8.79 -6.20 -24.83
C SER A 443 8.03 -7.08 -23.85
N ASP A 444 6.77 -7.39 -24.10
CA ASP A 444 6.01 -8.34 -23.27
C ASP A 444 6.60 -9.75 -23.28
N PHE A 445 6.99 -10.22 -24.46
CA PHE A 445 7.52 -11.56 -24.62
C PHE A 445 8.86 -11.73 -23.91
N PHE A 446 9.76 -10.75 -24.03
CA PHE A 446 11.05 -10.79 -23.33
C PHE A 446 10.89 -10.59 -21.83
N TYR A 447 9.99 -9.70 -21.40
CA TYR A 447 9.67 -9.56 -19.98
C TYR A 447 9.11 -10.86 -19.40
N PHE A 448 8.18 -11.53 -20.10
CA PHE A 448 7.67 -12.84 -19.69
C PHE A 448 8.78 -13.87 -19.54
N LEU A 449 9.70 -13.94 -20.51
CA LEU A 449 10.85 -14.85 -20.42
C LEU A 449 11.72 -14.57 -19.20
N ASP A 450 11.95 -13.29 -18.89
CA ASP A 450 12.75 -12.89 -17.75
C ASP A 450 12.11 -13.34 -16.42
N ILE A 451 10.79 -13.12 -16.25
CA ILE A 451 10.06 -13.59 -15.06
C ILE A 451 9.89 -15.11 -15.03
N PHE A 452 9.77 -15.77 -16.19
CA PHE A 452 9.67 -17.23 -16.30
C PHE A 452 10.96 -17.93 -15.89
N VAL A 453 12.10 -17.41 -16.34
CA VAL A 453 13.42 -17.94 -15.99
C VAL A 453 13.78 -17.64 -14.53
N ALA A 454 13.34 -16.49 -14.01
CA ALA A 454 13.51 -16.15 -12.61
C ALA A 454 12.74 -17.10 -11.68
N GLY A 455 11.59 -17.63 -12.13
CA GLY A 455 10.66 -18.41 -11.33
C GLY A 455 9.84 -17.53 -10.38
N CYS A 456 9.04 -18.15 -9.51
CA CYS A 456 8.32 -17.42 -8.48
C CYS A 456 9.27 -16.92 -7.37
N PRO A 457 9.08 -15.69 -6.85
CA PRO A 457 9.84 -15.19 -5.70
C PRO A 457 9.59 -15.99 -4.40
#